data_AF-C1MTR9-F1
#
_entry.id   AF-C1MTR9-F1
#
_cell.length_a   1.000
_cell.length_b   1.000
_cell.length_c   1.000
_cell.angle_alpha   90.00
_cell.angle_beta   90.00
_cell.angle_gamma   90.00
#
_symmetry.space_group_name_H-M   'P 1'
#
loop_
_entity.id
_entity.type
_entity.pdbx_description
1 polymer ?
#
loop_
_entity_poly.entity_id
_entity_poly.type
_entity_poly.pdbx_seq_one_letter_code
_entity_poly.pdbx_strand_id
1 'polypeptide(L)'
;MSGFSENTLGEIKASKSAAAQKELWIDLILSKEFVAKVDEVFDRCNINKDATLGKSELAAAMEMLYLALDEHVGGEGNLPKVKASVDEIIRKYDSNHDGVLDRDEFRGFAQTCAI
;
A
#
# COMPACT_ATOMS: atom_id res chain seq x y z
N MET A 1 -6.61 -8.60 -49.01
CA MET A 1 -5.93 -7.50 -48.27
C MET A 1 -6.42 -7.55 -46.84
N SER A 2 -5.46 -7.52 -45.90
CA SER A 2 -5.66 -7.29 -44.44
C SER A 2 -6.43 -8.41 -43.72
N GLY A 3 -5.84 -9.38 -43.02
CA GLY A 3 -4.63 -9.30 -42.19
C GLY A 3 -4.94 -8.54 -40.91
N PHE A 4 -5.35 -9.24 -39.83
CA PHE A 4 -4.61 -9.32 -38.56
C PHE A 4 -5.32 -10.30 -37.61
N SER A 5 -4.51 -11.12 -36.98
CA SER A 5 -4.85 -12.31 -36.21
C SER A 5 -5.17 -11.95 -34.77
N GLU A 6 -6.41 -12.11 -34.34
CA GLU A 6 -6.79 -12.08 -32.91
C GLU A 6 -6.45 -13.41 -32.27
N ASN A 7 -5.16 -13.63 -32.03
CA ASN A 7 -4.67 -14.76 -31.27
C ASN A 7 -3.56 -14.24 -30.36
N THR A 8 -3.84 -14.11 -29.05
CA THR A 8 -2.92 -14.28 -27.89
C THR A 8 -3.48 -13.66 -26.60
N LEU A 9 -4.63 -14.15 -26.11
CA LEU A 9 -5.04 -13.97 -24.70
C LEU A 9 -4.27 -14.90 -23.73
N GLY A 10 -3.20 -15.56 -24.20
CA GLY A 10 -2.46 -16.58 -23.46
C GLY A 10 -1.04 -16.22 -23.00
N GLU A 11 -0.53 -15.02 -23.31
CA GLU A 11 0.91 -14.69 -23.14
C GLU A 11 1.22 -13.50 -22.24
N ILE A 12 0.30 -13.06 -21.37
CA ILE A 12 0.63 -12.07 -20.32
C ILE A 12 1.01 -12.78 -19.01
N LYS A 13 1.88 -13.78 -19.10
CA LYS A 13 2.51 -14.43 -17.93
C LYS A 13 3.97 -14.71 -18.22
N ALA A 14 4.76 -13.69 -18.55
CA ALA A 14 6.20 -13.71 -18.36
C ALA A 14 6.80 -12.33 -18.65
N SER A 15 7.62 -11.85 -17.72
CA SER A 15 8.60 -10.79 -17.94
C SER A 15 8.05 -9.36 -18.11
N LYS A 16 7.34 -8.85 -17.09
CA LYS A 16 7.34 -7.39 -16.87
C LYS A 16 8.71 -7.04 -16.30
N SER A 17 9.53 -6.33 -17.08
CA SER A 17 10.81 -5.77 -16.62
C SER A 17 10.59 -4.94 -15.35
N ALA A 18 11.58 -4.86 -14.45
CA ALA A 18 11.49 -4.12 -13.19
C ALA A 18 11.01 -2.66 -13.37
N ALA A 19 11.26 -2.06 -14.54
CA ALA A 19 10.73 -0.75 -14.91
C ALA A 19 9.19 -0.77 -15.09
N ALA A 20 8.64 -1.76 -15.80
CA ALA A 20 7.20 -1.89 -16.01
C ALA A 20 6.45 -2.29 -14.72
N GLN A 21 7.07 -3.06 -13.82
CA GLN A 21 6.50 -3.29 -12.49
C GLN A 21 6.51 -2.01 -11.63
N LYS A 22 7.57 -1.19 -11.69
CA LYS A 22 7.61 0.12 -11.02
C LYS A 22 6.53 1.07 -11.52
N GLU A 23 6.28 1.13 -12.83
CA GLU A 23 5.25 2.01 -13.40
C GLU A 23 3.83 1.62 -12.95
N LEU A 24 3.51 0.32 -12.98
CA LEU A 24 2.22 -0.18 -12.49
C LEU A 24 2.06 0.05 -10.99
N TRP A 25 3.16 0.00 -10.25
CA TRP A 25 3.14 0.24 -8.83
C TRP A 25 2.92 1.72 -8.50
N ILE A 26 3.57 2.64 -9.21
CA ILE A 26 3.30 4.09 -9.08
C ILE A 26 1.86 4.42 -9.46
N ASP A 27 1.35 3.83 -10.55
CA ASP A 27 -0.05 4.03 -10.96
C ASP A 27 -1.02 3.49 -9.90
N LEU A 28 -0.72 2.34 -9.30
CA LEU A 28 -1.48 1.78 -8.18
C LEU A 28 -1.52 2.73 -6.98
N ILE A 29 -0.39 3.28 -6.55
CA ILE A 29 -0.31 4.17 -5.37
C ILE A 29 -1.07 5.47 -5.58
N LEU A 30 -1.08 5.96 -6.82
CA LEU A 30 -1.85 7.13 -7.23
C LEU A 30 -3.32 6.80 -7.51
N SER A 31 -3.68 5.52 -7.62
CA SER A 31 -5.03 5.07 -7.87
C SER A 31 -5.91 5.19 -6.62
N LYS A 32 -7.20 5.39 -6.86
CA LYS A 32 -8.24 5.35 -5.82
C LYS A 32 -8.28 4.00 -5.11
N GLU A 33 -7.83 2.93 -5.76
CA GLU A 33 -7.76 1.58 -5.18
C GLU A 33 -6.77 1.50 -4.02
N PHE A 34 -5.60 2.13 -4.15
CA PHE A 34 -4.65 2.21 -3.05
C PHE A 34 -5.23 2.97 -1.87
N VAL A 35 -5.83 4.13 -2.13
CA VAL A 35 -6.48 4.93 -1.09
C VAL A 35 -7.60 4.14 -0.41
N ALA A 36 -8.41 3.42 -1.18
CA ALA A 36 -9.47 2.56 -0.64
C ALA A 36 -8.90 1.43 0.22
N LYS A 37 -7.76 0.84 -0.18
CA LYS A 37 -7.11 -0.23 0.59
C LYS A 37 -6.49 0.28 1.88
N VAL A 38 -5.85 1.45 1.84
CA VAL A 38 -5.33 2.13 3.02
C VAL A 38 -6.47 2.43 4.00
N ASP A 39 -7.59 2.96 3.52
CA ASP A 39 -8.78 3.19 4.35
C ASP A 39 -9.37 1.90 4.91
N GLU A 40 -9.45 0.82 4.12
CA GLU A 40 -9.92 -0.48 4.56
C GLU A 40 -9.06 -1.04 5.70
N VAL A 41 -7.74 -0.94 5.55
CA VAL A 41 -6.79 -1.39 6.57
C VAL A 41 -6.89 -0.53 7.83
N PHE A 42 -7.02 0.79 7.67
CA PHE A 42 -7.24 1.71 8.76
C PHE A 42 -8.51 1.33 9.53
N ASP A 43 -9.64 1.14 8.85
CA ASP A 43 -10.94 0.80 9.47
C ASP A 43 -10.89 -0.56 10.18
N ARG A 44 -10.18 -1.53 9.61
CA ARG A 44 -10.00 -2.86 10.24
C ARG A 44 -9.11 -2.82 11.48
N CYS A 45 -8.06 -2.01 11.47
CA CYS A 45 -7.10 -1.94 12.57
C CYS A 45 -7.51 -0.95 13.66
N ASN A 46 -8.40 0.01 13.36
CA ASN A 46 -8.98 0.92 14.32
C ASN A 46 -10.03 0.20 15.18
N ILE A 47 -9.54 -0.71 16.04
CA ILE A 47 -10.37 -1.56 16.90
C ILE A 47 -11.05 -0.70 17.95
N ASN A 48 -10.36 0.32 18.46
CA ASN A 48 -10.90 1.22 19.47
C ASN A 48 -11.92 2.22 18.90
N LYS A 49 -12.04 2.32 17.57
CA LYS A 49 -12.92 3.25 16.84
C LYS A 49 -12.72 4.72 17.23
N ASP A 50 -11.48 5.07 17.55
CA ASP A 50 -11.10 6.42 18.01
C ASP A 50 -10.73 7.35 16.85
N ALA A 51 -11.01 6.93 15.60
CA ALA A 51 -10.57 7.63 14.38
C ALA A 51 -9.04 7.86 14.27
N THR A 52 -8.26 7.21 15.13
CA THR A 52 -6.80 7.22 15.17
C THR A 52 -6.24 5.79 15.28
N LEU A 53 -4.96 5.59 14.97
CA LEU A 53 -4.21 4.35 15.16
C LEU A 53 -3.14 4.57 16.20
N GLY A 54 -3.29 3.95 17.37
CA GLY A 54 -2.25 3.90 18.37
C GLY A 54 -1.10 2.97 17.97
N LYS A 55 -0.05 2.88 18.80
CA LYS A 55 1.14 2.07 18.50
C LYS A 55 0.83 0.62 18.13
N SER A 56 -0.05 -0.03 18.89
CA SER A 56 -0.40 -1.43 18.66
C SER A 56 -1.26 -1.62 17.41
N GLU A 57 -2.18 -0.70 17.15
CA GLU A 57 -3.07 -0.74 15.99
C GLU A 57 -2.30 -0.42 14.71
N LEU A 58 -1.38 0.56 14.77
CA LEU A 58 -0.50 0.92 13.67
C LEU A 58 0.42 -0.25 13.30
N ALA A 59 0.96 -0.98 14.27
CA ALA A 59 1.76 -2.19 14.00
C ALA A 59 0.99 -3.19 13.14
N ALA A 60 -0.26 -3.48 13.51
CA ALA A 60 -1.13 -4.38 12.77
C ALA A 60 -1.53 -3.80 11.41
N ALA A 61 -1.80 -2.49 11.34
CA ALA A 61 -2.16 -1.79 10.12
C ALA A 61 -1.02 -1.82 9.09
N MET A 62 0.22 -1.64 9.54
CA MET A 62 1.39 -1.71 8.67
C MET A 62 1.56 -3.11 8.06
N GLU A 63 1.38 -4.16 8.86
CA GLU A 63 1.49 -5.54 8.38
C GLU A 63 0.35 -5.90 7.42
N MET A 64 -0.89 -5.53 7.75
CA MET A 64 -2.05 -5.75 6.88
C MET A 64 -1.97 -4.94 5.59
N LEU A 65 -1.53 -3.69 5.64
CA LEU A 65 -1.35 -2.86 4.45
C LEU A 65 -0.30 -3.48 3.52
N TYR A 66 0.84 -3.90 4.06
CA TYR A 66 1.87 -4.57 3.28
C TYR A 66 1.31 -5.83 2.60
N LEU A 67 0.60 -6.69 3.34
CA LEU A 67 0.04 -7.93 2.81
C LEU A 67 -1.03 -7.66 1.74
N ALA A 68 -1.89 -6.67 1.97
CA ALA A 68 -2.96 -6.30 1.05
C ALA A 68 -2.43 -5.69 -0.25
N LEU A 69 -1.34 -4.91 -0.18
CA LEU A 69 -0.67 -4.40 -1.37
C LEU A 69 0.10 -5.49 -2.10
N ASP A 70 0.77 -6.40 -1.36
CA ASP A 70 1.51 -7.52 -1.94
C ASP A 70 0.60 -8.44 -2.73
N GLU A 71 -0.53 -8.84 -2.15
CA GLU A 71 -1.54 -9.63 -2.84
C GLU A 71 -2.08 -8.91 -4.09
N HIS A 72 -2.25 -7.59 -4.04
CA HIS A 72 -2.76 -6.80 -5.15
C HIS A 72 -1.77 -6.68 -6.32
N VAL A 73 -0.46 -6.61 -6.05
CA VAL A 73 0.58 -6.56 -7.10
C VAL A 73 1.01 -7.94 -7.61
N GLY A 74 0.55 -9.03 -6.98
CA GLY A 74 0.78 -10.40 -7.44
C GLY A 74 1.43 -11.36 -6.43
N GLY A 75 1.68 -10.92 -5.20
CA GLY A 75 2.12 -11.78 -4.09
C GLY A 75 3.59 -12.21 -4.15
N GLU A 76 4.43 -11.48 -4.88
CA GLU A 76 5.83 -11.86 -5.10
C GLU A 76 6.77 -11.42 -3.98
N GLY A 77 6.30 -10.66 -2.98
CA GLY A 77 7.14 -10.12 -1.91
C GLY A 77 8.11 -9.03 -2.38
N ASN A 78 7.81 -8.39 -3.52
CA ASN A 78 8.64 -7.35 -4.14
C ASN A 78 8.36 -5.94 -3.59
N LEU A 79 7.38 -5.78 -2.68
CA LEU A 79 7.15 -4.49 -2.05
C LEU A 79 8.26 -4.14 -1.05
N PRO A 80 8.66 -2.86 -0.97
CA PRO A 80 9.53 -2.41 0.10
C PRO A 80 8.82 -2.62 1.44
N LYS A 81 9.39 -3.50 2.24
CA LYS A 81 8.92 -3.71 3.60
C LYS A 81 9.32 -2.51 4.44
N VAL A 82 8.35 -1.93 5.16
CA VAL A 82 8.65 -0.90 6.15
C VAL A 82 9.61 -1.50 7.18
N LYS A 83 10.84 -1.01 7.23
CA LYS A 83 11.81 -1.38 8.29
C LYS A 83 11.78 -0.42 9.47
N ALA A 84 11.01 0.66 9.36
CA ALA A 84 10.82 1.63 10.43
C ALA A 84 9.94 1.03 11.53
N SER A 85 10.31 1.32 12.77
CA SER A 85 9.46 0.96 13.91
C SER A 85 8.22 1.86 13.94
N VAL A 86 7.12 1.35 14.50
CA VAL A 86 5.91 2.13 14.78
C VAL A 86 6.21 3.48 15.45
N ASP A 87 7.14 3.48 16.42
CA ASP A 87 7.56 4.71 17.12
C ASP A 87 8.23 5.72 16.18
N GLU A 88 9.00 5.26 15.19
CA GLU A 88 9.61 6.12 14.18
C GLU A 88 8.59 6.65 13.17
N ILE A 89 7.61 5.82 12.79
CA ILE A 89 6.50 6.25 11.93
C ILE A 89 5.70 7.33 12.63
N ILE A 90 5.27 7.11 13.88
CA ILE A 90 4.57 8.12 14.68
C ILE A 90 5.42 9.37 14.72
N ARG A 91 6.65 9.36 15.24
CA ARG A 91 7.48 10.57 15.31
C ARG A 91 7.69 11.31 13.99
N LYS A 92 7.56 10.63 12.84
CA LYS A 92 7.79 11.21 11.52
C LYS A 92 6.52 11.75 10.86
N TYR A 93 5.36 11.14 11.12
CA TYR A 93 4.10 11.49 10.48
C TYR A 93 3.06 12.12 11.42
N ASP A 94 3.16 11.88 12.74
CA ASP A 94 2.40 12.51 13.83
C ASP A 94 2.71 14.01 13.89
N SER A 95 2.06 14.76 13.00
CA SER A 95 2.29 16.18 12.79
C SER A 95 1.62 17.01 13.88
N ASN A 96 0.55 16.49 14.46
CA ASN A 96 -0.15 17.08 15.58
C ASN A 96 0.50 16.75 16.95
N HIS A 97 1.48 15.83 16.97
CA HIS A 97 2.17 15.38 18.18
C HIS A 97 1.26 14.76 19.26
N ASP A 98 0.17 14.09 18.85
CA ASP A 98 -0.76 13.43 19.77
C ASP A 98 -0.31 12.00 20.13
N GLY A 99 0.71 11.47 19.41
CA GLY A 99 1.30 10.17 19.67
C GLY A 99 0.54 9.00 19.01
N VAL A 100 -0.37 9.32 18.08
CA VAL A 100 -1.20 8.40 17.30
C VAL A 100 -1.25 8.89 15.85
N LEU A 101 -1.54 8.02 14.88
CA LEU A 101 -1.78 8.47 13.50
C LEU A 101 -3.26 8.55 13.20
N ASP A 102 -3.73 9.70 12.73
CA ASP A 102 -5.05 9.80 12.13
C ASP A 102 -5.08 9.26 10.68
N ARG A 103 -6.26 9.25 10.07
CA ARG A 103 -6.45 8.70 8.71
C ARG A 103 -5.61 9.41 7.64
N ASP A 104 -5.47 10.74 7.73
CA ASP A 104 -4.69 11.53 6.78
C ASP A 104 -3.19 11.27 6.96
N GLU A 105 -2.72 11.24 8.21
CA GLU A 105 -1.33 10.91 8.55
C GLU A 105 -0.96 9.48 8.10
N PHE A 106 -1.87 8.52 8.31
CA PHE A 106 -1.68 7.13 7.87
C PHE A 106 -1.63 7.02 6.34
N ARG A 107 -2.45 7.80 5.61
CA ARG A 107 -2.38 7.87 4.15
C ARG A 107 -1.05 8.43 3.67
N GLY A 108 -0.56 9.51 4.29
CA GLY A 108 0.74 10.09 3.96
C GLY A 108 1.89 9.10 4.20
N PHE A 109 1.82 8.34 5.30
CA PHE A 109 2.74 7.24 5.57
C PHE A 109 2.66 6.15 4.50
N ALA A 110 1.45 5.67 4.19
CA ALA A 110 1.24 4.61 3.21
C ALA A 110 1.79 5.00 1.84
N GLN A 111 1.50 6.22 1.38
CA GLN A 111 2.02 6.75 0.12
C GLN A 111 3.55 6.80 0.14
N THR A 112 4.16 7.31 1.22
CA THR A 112 5.62 7.45 1.28
C THR A 112 6.33 6.10 1.38
N CYS A 113 5.76 5.10 2.06
CA CYS A 113 6.39 3.79 2.13
C CYS A 113 6.27 3.01 0.82
N ALA A 114 5.28 3.35 -0.01
CA ALA A 114 5.10 2.73 -1.30
C ALA A 114 5.90 3.42 -2.42
N ILE A 115 6.80 4.37 -2.16
CA ILE A 115 7.63 5.02 -3.21
C ILE A 115 9.11 4.73 -2.95
#